data_AF-A0A353NAP0-F1
#
_entry.id   AF-A0A353NAP0-F1
#
_cell.length_a   1.000
_cell.length_b   1.000
_cell.length_c   1.000
_cell.angle_alpha   90.00
_cell.angle_beta   90.00
_cell.angle_gamma   90.00
#
_symmetry.space_group_name_H-M   'P 1'
#
loop_
_entity.id
_entity.type
_entity.pdbx_description
1 polymer ?
#
loop_
_entity_poly.entity_id
_entity_poly.type
_entity_poly.pdbx_seq_one_letter_code
_entity_poly.pdbx_strand_id
1 'polypeptide(L)'
;IVLSYPSVYRILTAEGIKSPKKHTRRKTHHRRKRKERKGMMILIDASPHEWIIDGERFTLHGAIDDATGEVLALFFAKNEC
;
A
#
# COMPACT_ATOMS: atom_id res chain seq x y z
N ILE A 1 -6.16 37.78 -14.02
CA ILE A 1 -7.27 36.78 -13.92
C ILE A 1 -6.70 35.55 -13.25
N VAL A 2 -7.20 35.16 -12.07
CA VAL A 2 -6.77 33.93 -11.39
C VAL A 2 -7.86 32.89 -11.60
N LEU A 3 -7.53 31.79 -12.28
CA LEU A 3 -8.47 30.69 -12.50
C LEU A 3 -8.28 29.63 -11.42
N SER A 4 -9.40 29.10 -10.94
CA SER A 4 -9.39 27.93 -10.05
C SER A 4 -9.04 26.66 -10.83
N TYR A 5 -8.42 25.70 -10.16
CA TYR A 5 -8.09 24.39 -10.73
C TYR A 5 -9.27 23.70 -11.44
N PRO A 6 -10.51 23.69 -10.90
CA PRO A 6 -11.66 23.10 -11.57
C PRO A 6 -12.02 23.79 -12.90
N SER A 7 -11.78 25.10 -13.02
CA SER A 7 -12.04 25.84 -14.26
C SER A 7 -11.05 25.45 -15.35
N VAL A 8 -9.76 25.35 -15.02
CA VAL A 8 -8.73 24.86 -15.95
C VAL A 8 -9.03 23.42 -16.37
N TYR A 9 -9.38 22.55 -15.44
CA TYR A 9 -9.72 21.15 -15.73
C TYR A 9 -10.92 21.02 -16.69
N ARG A 10 -11.98 21.80 -16.48
CA ARG A 10 -13.17 21.79 -17.36
C ARG A 10 -12.86 22.25 -18.77
N ILE A 11 -12.09 23.33 -18.92
CA ILE A 11 -11.68 23.87 -20.22
C ILE A 11 -10.87 22.82 -20.99
N LEU A 12 -9.85 22.25 -20.35
CA LEU A 12 -9.00 21.22 -20.98
C LEU A 12 -9.81 19.97 -21.37
N THR A 13 -10.74 19.55 -20.51
CA THR A 13 -11.59 18.38 -20.80
C THR A 13 -12.57 18.64 -21.94
N ALA A 14 -13.16 19.84 -22.03
CA ALA A 14 -14.06 20.22 -23.11
C ALA A 14 -13.36 20.22 -24.49
N GLU A 15 -12.10 20.65 -24.53
CA GLU A 15 -11.24 20.60 -25.72
C GLU A 15 -10.64 19.20 -25.97
N GLY A 16 -11.04 18.18 -25.20
CA GLY A 16 -10.55 16.81 -25.36
C GLY A 16 -9.10 16.59 -24.93
N ILE A 17 -8.47 17.58 -24.30
CA ILE A 17 -7.09 17.52 -23.82
C ILE A 17 -7.04 16.68 -22.54
N LYS A 18 -6.52 15.45 -22.67
CA LYS A 18 -6.36 14.52 -21.55
C LYS A 18 -5.03 14.78 -20.83
N SER A 19 -5.05 14.67 -19.50
CA SER A 19 -3.81 14.75 -18.71
C SER A 19 -2.83 13.65 -19.15
N PRO A 20 -1.58 14.00 -19.51
CA PRO A 20 -0.55 13.01 -19.85
C PRO A 20 -0.15 12.17 -18.62
N LYS A 21 -0.39 12.68 -17.41
CA LYS A 21 -0.19 11.96 -16.15
C LYS A 21 -1.49 11.27 -15.74
N LYS A 22 -1.80 10.15 -16.39
CA LYS A 22 -2.88 9.27 -15.92
C LYS A 22 -2.45 8.64 -14.60
N HIS A 23 -3.02 9.10 -13.48
CA HIS A 23 -2.73 8.62 -12.12
C HIS A 23 -3.28 7.20 -11.81
N THR A 24 -3.51 6.36 -12.82
CA THR A 24 -3.91 4.97 -12.60
C THR A 24 -2.67 4.10 -12.63
N ARG A 25 -2.16 3.74 -11.45
CA ARG A 25 -1.19 2.63 -11.35
C ARG A 25 -1.84 1.38 -11.91
N ARG A 26 -1.29 0.85 -13.01
CA ARG A 26 -1.68 -0.47 -13.50
C ARG A 26 -1.31 -1.48 -12.41
N LYS A 27 -2.25 -2.31 -12.00
CA LYS A 27 -1.95 -3.43 -11.10
C LYS A 27 -1.25 -4.50 -11.93
N THR A 28 0.08 -4.55 -11.87
CA THR A 28 0.88 -5.55 -12.60
C THR A 28 0.62 -6.97 -12.10
N HIS A 29 0.26 -7.12 -10.81
CA HIS A 29 0.00 -8.41 -10.19
C HIS A 29 -1.45 -8.53 -9.74
N HIS A 30 -2.09 -9.64 -10.10
CA HIS A 30 -3.40 -9.99 -9.58
C HIS A 30 -3.28 -10.37 -8.11
N ARG A 31 -4.12 -9.77 -7.26
CA ARG A 31 -4.22 -10.23 -5.87
C ARG A 31 -4.91 -11.59 -5.85
N ARG A 32 -4.32 -12.55 -5.14
CA ARG A 32 -4.98 -13.82 -4.81
C ARG A 32 -6.29 -13.54 -4.05
N LYS A 33 -7.29 -14.41 -4.20
CA LYS A 33 -8.46 -14.41 -3.33
C LYS A 33 -8.06 -14.82 -1.90
N ARG A 34 -8.60 -14.13 -0.90
CA ARG A 34 -8.44 -14.50 0.51
C ARG A 34 -9.03 -15.88 0.80
N LYS A 35 -8.54 -16.56 1.83
CA LYS A 35 -9.12 -17.80 2.37
C LYS A 35 -10.47 -17.51 3.01
N GLU A 36 -11.30 -18.54 3.10
CA GLU A 36 -12.69 -18.41 3.54
C GLU A 36 -12.85 -18.26 5.05
N ARG A 37 -11.91 -18.81 5.84
CA ARG A 37 -12.01 -18.87 7.30
C ARG A 37 -10.71 -18.48 7.99
N LYS A 38 -10.83 -17.91 9.19
CA LYS A 38 -9.71 -17.60 10.09
C LYS A 38 -8.92 -18.87 10.40
N GLY A 39 -7.59 -18.74 10.49
CA GLY A 39 -6.67 -19.82 10.83
C GLY A 39 -6.29 -20.72 9.64
N MET A 40 -6.87 -20.51 8.46
CA MET A 40 -6.52 -21.30 7.26
C MET A 40 -5.18 -20.89 6.64
N MET A 41 -4.78 -19.64 6.81
CA MET A 41 -3.52 -19.12 6.28
C MET A 41 -3.09 -17.89 7.07
N ILE A 42 -1.82 -17.88 7.44
CA ILE A 42 -1.15 -16.73 8.03
C ILE A 42 -0.16 -16.20 6.99
N LEU A 43 -0.26 -14.92 6.68
CA LEU A 43 0.71 -14.19 5.89
C LEU A 43 1.75 -13.64 6.86
N ILE A 44 3.00 -14.08 6.68
CA ILE A 44 4.14 -13.56 7.43
C ILE A 44 4.97 -12.76 6.44
N ASP A 45 5.24 -11.51 6.78
CA ASP A 45 6.11 -10.64 6.00
C ASP A 45 7.00 -9.83 6.93
N ALA A 46 8.12 -9.35 6.39
CA ALA A 46 9.13 -8.61 7.13
C ALA A 46 9.44 -7.32 6.37
N SER A 47 9.52 -6.20 7.08
CA SER A 47 9.86 -4.92 6.45
C SER A 47 10.84 -4.12 7.30
N PRO A 48 11.95 -3.64 6.73
CA PRO A 48 12.91 -2.81 7.44
C PRO A 48 12.36 -1.40 7.69
N HIS A 49 12.56 -0.92 8.91
CA HIS A 49 12.20 0.41 9.35
C HIS A 49 13.33 1.02 10.17
N GLU A 50 13.76 2.22 9.80
CA GLU A 50 14.86 2.94 10.47
C GLU A 50 14.33 3.97 11.49
N TRP A 51 13.05 4.35 11.40
CA TRP A 51 12.48 5.45 12.17
C TRP A 51 11.86 5.03 13.51
N ILE A 52 11.85 3.74 13.84
CA ILE A 52 11.08 3.20 14.97
C ILE A 52 11.89 3.17 16.27
N ILE A 53 13.18 2.80 16.22
CA ILE A 53 14.03 2.65 17.40
C ILE A 53 15.31 3.46 17.17
N ASP A 54 15.33 4.70 17.65
CA ASP A 54 16.52 5.55 17.76
C ASP A 54 17.40 5.68 16.49
N GLY A 55 16.80 5.54 15.30
CA GLY A 55 17.54 5.61 14.03
C GLY A 55 18.28 4.33 13.64
N GLU A 56 18.20 3.28 14.45
CA GLU A 56 18.71 1.95 14.11
C GLU A 56 17.74 1.21 13.17
N ARG A 57 18.30 0.48 12.21
CA ARG A 57 17.51 -0.33 11.27
C ARG A 57 17.01 -1.58 11.98
N PHE A 58 15.68 -1.66 12.17
CA PHE A 58 15.01 -2.86 12.66
C PHE A 58 14.00 -3.36 11.63
N THR A 59 13.87 -4.68 11.54
CA THR A 59 12.88 -5.33 10.70
C THR A 59 11.65 -5.69 11.52
N LEU A 60 10.49 -5.14 11.15
CA LEU A 60 9.20 -5.53 11.70
C LEU A 60 8.71 -6.77 10.98
N HIS A 61 8.59 -7.86 11.72
CA HIS A 61 7.97 -9.10 11.28
C HIS A 61 6.49 -9.06 11.68
N GLY A 62 5.60 -9.13 10.70
CA GLY A 62 4.17 -9.13 10.92
C GLY A 62 3.52 -10.43 10.48
N ALA A 63 2.69 -11.00 11.35
CA ALA A 63 1.85 -12.14 11.04
C ALA A 63 0.38 -11.70 10.97
N ILE A 64 -0.28 -11.93 9.84
CA ILE A 64 -1.65 -11.50 9.57
C ILE A 64 -2.48 -12.69 9.09
N ASP A 65 -3.68 -12.86 9.64
CA ASP A 65 -4.63 -13.84 9.12
C ASP A 65 -5.13 -13.41 7.73
N ASP A 66 -4.99 -14.28 6.73
CA ASP A 66 -5.34 -13.95 5.34
C ASP A 66 -6.85 -13.74 5.13
N ALA A 67 -7.71 -14.42 5.91
CA ALA A 67 -9.16 -14.33 5.75
C ALA A 67 -9.71 -13.03 6.36
N THR A 68 -9.39 -12.76 7.62
CA THR A 68 -9.92 -11.62 8.38
C THR A 68 -9.08 -10.35 8.20
N GLY A 69 -7.78 -10.50 7.96
CA GLY A 69 -6.81 -9.39 8.05
C GLY A 69 -6.43 -9.02 9.48
N GLU A 70 -6.74 -9.88 10.45
CA GLU A 70 -6.38 -9.68 11.86
C GLU A 70 -4.87 -9.81 12.06
N VAL A 71 -4.28 -8.86 12.77
CA VAL A 71 -2.87 -8.90 13.17
C VAL A 71 -2.74 -9.90 14.31
N LEU A 72 -2.03 -11.00 14.05
CA LEU A 72 -1.84 -12.09 15.01
C LEU A 72 -0.59 -11.88 15.87
N ALA A 73 0.48 -11.35 15.27
CA ALA A 73 1.72 -11.07 15.96
C ALA A 73 2.52 -9.97 15.25
N LEU A 74 3.27 -9.19 16.03
CA LEU A 74 4.26 -8.22 15.56
C LEU A 74 5.53 -8.41 16.38
N PHE A 75 6.67 -8.48 15.71
CA PHE A 75 7.97 -8.68 16.36
C PHE A 75 9.07 -7.87 15.69
N PHE A 76 9.90 -7.18 16.48
CA PHE A 76 11.07 -6.47 15.99
C PHE A 76 12.30 -7.36 16.09
N ALA A 77 13.02 -7.50 14.98
CA ALA A 77 14.32 -8.17 14.93
C ALA A 77 15.35 -7.25 14.23
N LYS A 78 16.64 -7.41 14.57
CA LYS A 78 17.71 -6.60 13.96
C LYS A 78 17.89 -6.88 12.47
N ASN A 79 17.67 -8.12 12.05
CA ASN A 79 17.82 -8.56 10.67
C ASN A 79 16.51 -9.18 10.17
N GLU A 80 16.36 -9.23 8.86
CA GLU A 80 15.38 -10.07 8.17
C GLU A 80 15.86 -11.53 8.20
N CYS A 81 14.95 -12.47 8.42
CA CYS A 81 15.25 -13.91 8.45
C CYS A 81 15.42 -14.51 7.05
#